data_AF-A0AAV7T2Z6-F1
#
_entry.id   AF-A0AAV7T2Z6-F1
#
_cell.length_a   1.000
_cell.length_b   1.000
_cell.length_c   1.000
_cell.angle_alpha   90.00
_cell.angle_beta   90.00
_cell.angle_gamma   90.00
#
_symmetry.space_group_name_H-M   'P 1'
#
loop_
_entity.id
_entity.type
_entity.pdbx_description
1 polymer ?
#
loop_
_entity_poly.entity_id
_entity_poly.type
_entity_poly.pdbx_seq_one_letter_code
_entity_poly.pdbx_strand_id
1 'polypeptide(L)'
;MDQGPSGEPTLGAIMTAIQDLRGSLEPRLDAVTVDVTLLRADLKIVTEMVTDAETDIVRLQSTSKRLEDQVQFLTAEHKRIVALLENQEGSARRNNIRVVRVPEGIEGPSVRLYVEVLITDSLRPKRLSKLFTVEGVNRPPVLPLRPGAPPRTIIARIFNFRDIDAILQATRAHGELNHAMLYDAARGEVVWEGLQERETGAVTRLDGEGLTHGRTDRSHPWGHDMEHEQFGQPH
;
A
#
# COMPACT_ATOMS: atom_id res chain seq x y z
N MET A 1 53.88 38.81 77.70
CA MET A 1 53.46 39.79 76.68
C MET A 1 54.71 40.48 76.24
N ASP A 2 55.29 40.08 75.11
CA ASP A 2 56.41 40.82 74.52
C ASP A 2 56.23 40.82 73.00
N GLN A 3 56.45 41.99 72.43
CA GLN A 3 55.80 42.44 71.21
C GLN A 3 56.43 41.81 69.96
N GLY A 4 55.58 41.49 68.97
CA GLY A 4 56.01 40.88 67.72
C GLY A 4 56.94 41.81 66.92
N PRO A 5 57.78 41.27 66.02
CA PRO A 5 58.51 42.12 65.10
C PRO A 5 57.53 42.61 64.04
N SER A 6 56.90 43.76 64.28
CA SER A 6 56.42 44.63 63.21
C SER A 6 57.63 45.23 62.51
N GLY A 7 58.37 44.40 61.77
CA GLY A 7 59.45 44.83 60.90
C GLY A 7 58.83 45.37 59.63
N GLU A 8 58.88 46.68 59.43
CA GLU A 8 58.55 47.26 58.14
C GLU A 8 59.37 46.53 57.07
N PRO A 9 58.73 46.04 56.00
CA PRO A 9 59.44 45.35 54.94
C PRO A 9 60.50 46.30 54.39
N THR A 10 61.77 45.90 54.50
CA THR A 10 62.87 46.68 53.94
C THR A 10 62.67 46.80 52.43
N LEU A 11 62.95 47.98 51.88
CA LEU A 11 62.79 48.27 50.45
C LEU A 11 63.40 47.19 49.54
N GLY A 12 64.50 46.57 49.99
CA GLY A 12 65.14 45.44 49.29
C GLY A 12 64.26 44.19 49.22
N ALA A 13 63.59 43.79 50.31
CA ALA A 13 62.71 42.62 50.33
C ALA A 13 61.48 42.81 49.42
N ILE A 14 60.94 44.03 49.37
CA ILE A 14 59.86 44.40 48.46
C ILE A 14 60.32 44.29 47.00
N MET A 15 61.52 44.79 46.68
CA MET A 15 62.05 44.72 45.31
C MET A 15 62.33 43.29 44.85
N THR A 16 62.84 42.42 45.73
CA THR A 16 63.02 41.00 45.40
C THR A 16 61.68 40.32 45.13
N ALA A 17 60.66 40.54 45.97
CA ALA A 17 59.33 39.98 45.74
C ALA A 17 58.68 40.48 44.44
N ILE A 18 58.88 41.76 44.07
CA ILE A 18 58.42 42.31 42.79
C ILE A 18 59.15 41.62 41.61
N GLN A 19 60.46 41.40 41.71
CA GLN A 19 61.23 40.72 40.68
C GLN A 19 60.83 39.26 40.52
N ASP A 20 60.58 38.54 41.62
CA ASP A 20 60.12 37.16 41.62
C ASP A 20 58.70 37.03 41.03
N LEU A 21 57.79 37.93 41.42
CA LEU A 21 56.45 37.99 40.84
C LEU A 21 56.49 38.27 39.34
N ARG A 22 57.28 39.26 38.91
CA ARG A 22 57.50 39.55 37.49
C ARG A 22 58.04 38.33 36.75
N GLY A 23 59.09 37.70 37.28
CA GLY A 23 59.69 36.50 36.71
C GLY A 23 58.74 35.30 36.63
N SER A 24 57.74 35.21 37.53
CA SER A 24 56.70 34.18 37.46
C SER A 24 55.53 34.54 36.53
N LEU A 25 55.23 35.83 36.38
CA LEU A 25 54.08 36.32 35.60
C LEU A 25 54.39 36.40 34.10
N GLU A 26 55.59 36.85 33.72
CA GLU A 26 56.03 36.89 32.31
C GLU A 26 55.84 35.55 31.58
N PRO A 27 56.36 34.40 32.06
CA PRO A 27 56.18 33.13 31.36
C PRO A 27 54.72 32.63 31.34
N ARG A 28 53.93 33.01 32.36
CA ARG A 28 52.49 32.68 32.39
C ARG A 28 51.71 33.51 31.36
N LEU A 29 52.06 34.78 31.19
CA LEU A 29 51.47 35.65 30.17
C LEU A 29 51.86 35.19 28.76
N ASP A 30 53.11 34.77 28.58
CA ASP A 30 53.57 34.19 27.31
C ASP A 30 52.82 32.89 26.98
N ALA A 31 52.67 31.99 27.96
CA ALA A 31 51.90 30.76 27.80
C ALA A 31 50.44 31.02 27.45
N VAL A 32 49.78 31.94 28.18
CA VAL A 32 48.39 32.35 27.86
C VAL A 32 48.30 32.96 26.46
N THR A 33 49.30 33.73 26.04
CA THR A 33 49.32 34.31 24.69
C THR A 33 49.40 33.21 23.62
N VAL A 34 50.25 32.20 23.82
CA VAL A 34 50.34 31.03 22.94
C VAL A 34 49.01 30.28 22.89
N ASP A 35 48.42 29.96 24.04
CA ASP A 35 47.14 29.26 24.11
C ASP A 35 46.02 30.04 23.40
N VAL A 36 45.97 31.36 23.57
CA VAL A 36 45.01 32.22 22.87
C VAL A 36 45.22 32.19 21.35
N THR A 37 46.47 32.13 20.87
CA THR A 37 46.73 31.99 19.43
C THR A 37 46.30 30.64 18.87
N LEU A 38 46.51 29.55 19.63
CA LEU A 38 46.08 28.21 19.24
C LEU A 38 44.54 28.12 19.22
N LEU A 39 43.87 28.61 20.26
CA LEU A 39 42.41 28.67 20.31
C LEU A 39 41.82 29.48 19.15
N ARG A 40 42.47 30.57 18.73
CA ARG A 40 42.04 31.33 17.55
C ARG A 40 42.17 30.52 16.26
N ALA A 41 43.23 29.72 16.12
CA ALA A 41 43.41 28.84 14.97
C ALA A 41 42.35 27.72 14.96
N ASP A 42 42.11 27.08 16.09
CA ASP A 42 41.10 26.03 16.23
C ASP A 42 39.69 26.57 15.97
N LEU A 43 39.36 27.75 16.51
CA LEU A 43 38.08 28.41 16.23
C LEU A 43 37.90 28.67 14.75
N LYS A 44 38.96 29.10 14.04
CA LYS A 44 38.89 29.30 12.59
C LYS A 44 38.56 28.00 11.86
N ILE A 45 39.23 26.90 12.21
CA ILE A 45 38.97 25.59 11.61
C ILE A 45 37.52 25.16 11.88
N VAL A 46 37.05 25.30 13.12
CA VAL A 46 35.66 24.97 13.47
C VAL A 46 34.67 25.84 12.68
N THR A 47 34.94 27.13 12.50
CA THR A 47 34.06 27.99 11.69
C THR A 47 33.99 27.54 10.24
N GLU A 48 35.12 27.16 9.63
CA GLU A 48 35.15 26.66 8.25
C GLU A 48 34.38 25.34 8.12
N MET A 49 34.60 24.40 9.05
CA MET A 49 33.88 23.13 9.09
C MET A 49 32.37 23.31 9.27
N VAL A 50 31.96 24.24 10.11
CA VAL A 50 30.53 24.55 10.32
C VAL A 50 29.93 25.15 9.05
N THR A 51 30.62 26.08 8.38
CA THR A 51 30.11 26.64 7.12
C THR A 51 29.98 25.59 6.02
N ASP A 52 30.95 24.68 5.90
CA ASP A 52 30.89 23.59 4.92
C ASP A 52 29.71 22.66 5.22
N ALA A 53 29.54 22.25 6.49
CA ALA A 53 28.42 21.42 6.93
C ALA A 53 27.06 22.10 6.67
N GLU A 54 26.94 23.40 6.92
CA GLU A 54 25.73 24.17 6.62
C GLU A 54 25.40 24.17 5.13
N THR A 55 26.38 24.38 4.26
CA THR A 55 26.16 24.33 2.81
C THR A 55 25.73 22.95 2.32
N ASP A 56 26.31 21.89 2.89
CA ASP A 56 25.95 20.51 2.60
C ASP A 56 24.53 20.19 3.07
N ILE A 57 24.12 20.65 4.25
CA ILE A 57 22.77 20.50 4.76
C ILE A 57 21.77 21.18 3.83
N VAL A 58 22.03 22.42 3.40
CA VAL A 58 21.15 23.15 2.48
C VAL A 58 21.01 22.39 1.15
N ARG A 59 22.12 21.87 0.61
CA ARG A 59 22.11 21.05 -0.60
C ARG A 59 21.27 19.79 -0.41
N LEU A 60 21.49 19.05 0.69
CA LEU A 60 20.74 17.83 0.99
C LEU A 60 19.24 18.11 1.14
N GLN A 61 18.86 19.17 1.85
CA GLN A 61 17.46 19.60 1.99
C GLN A 61 16.82 19.91 0.64
N SER A 62 17.52 20.63 -0.24
CA SER A 62 17.03 20.92 -1.59
C SER A 62 16.81 19.65 -2.41
N THR A 63 17.72 18.66 -2.29
CA THR A 63 17.59 17.39 -2.99
C THR A 63 16.48 16.52 -2.43
N SER A 64 16.31 16.47 -1.10
CA SER A 64 15.23 15.74 -0.43
C SER A 64 13.88 16.25 -0.89
N LYS A 65 13.69 17.57 -0.86
CA LYS A 65 12.45 18.20 -1.31
C LYS A 65 12.14 17.87 -2.77
N ARG A 66 13.13 17.96 -3.65
CA ARG A 66 12.94 17.60 -5.08
C ARG A 66 12.55 16.13 -5.25
N LEU A 67 13.15 15.22 -4.48
CA LEU A 67 12.82 13.80 -4.52
C LEU A 67 11.42 13.54 -3.98
N GLU A 68 11.03 14.19 -2.89
CA GLU A 68 9.67 14.12 -2.34
C GLU A 68 8.63 14.58 -3.37
N ASP A 69 8.86 15.71 -4.04
CA ASP A 69 7.98 16.21 -5.09
C ASP A 69 7.85 15.21 -6.26
N GLN A 70 8.97 14.61 -6.68
CA GLN A 70 8.98 13.57 -7.72
C GLN A 70 8.22 12.31 -7.29
N VAL A 71 8.40 11.85 -6.06
CA VAL A 71 7.70 10.68 -5.52
C VAL A 71 6.20 10.95 -5.45
N GLN A 72 5.78 12.14 -5.01
CA GLN A 72 4.37 12.51 -4.99
C GLN A 72 3.76 12.51 -6.40
N PHE A 73 4.46 13.12 -7.37
CA PHE A 73 4.04 13.14 -8.77
C PHE A 73 3.91 11.73 -9.35
N LEU A 74 4.94 10.89 -9.19
CA LEU A 74 4.94 9.51 -9.70
C LEU A 74 3.86 8.66 -9.03
N THR A 75 3.62 8.85 -7.73
CA THR A 75 2.57 8.15 -7.01
C THR A 75 1.18 8.54 -7.53
N ALA A 76 0.96 9.82 -7.84
CA ALA A 76 -0.29 10.29 -8.41
C ALA A 76 -0.52 9.72 -9.82
N GLU A 77 0.48 9.74 -10.69
CA GLU A 77 0.38 9.14 -12.03
C GLU A 77 0.20 7.63 -11.97
N HIS A 78 0.90 6.93 -11.07
CA HIS A 78 0.70 5.50 -10.89
C HIS A 78 -0.74 5.17 -10.50
N LYS A 79 -1.31 5.89 -9.52
CA LYS A 79 -2.73 5.73 -9.15
C LYS A 79 -3.66 5.99 -10.34
N ARG A 80 -3.38 7.02 -11.15
CA ARG A 80 -4.16 7.37 -12.33
C ARG A 80 -4.15 6.25 -13.37
N ILE A 81 -2.96 5.69 -13.64
CA ILE A 81 -2.78 4.60 -14.61
C ILE A 81 -3.44 3.32 -14.12
N VAL A 82 -3.32 2.98 -12.83
CA VAL A 82 -3.98 1.81 -12.24
C VAL A 82 -5.50 1.94 -12.38
N ALA A 83 -6.09 3.09 -12.03
CA ALA A 83 -7.53 3.30 -12.19
C ALA A 83 -7.99 3.21 -13.66
N LEU A 84 -7.18 3.71 -14.59
CA LEU A 84 -7.46 3.58 -16.02
C LEU A 84 -7.41 2.11 -16.47
N LEU A 85 -6.41 1.36 -16.01
CA LEU A 85 -6.25 -0.06 -16.32
C LEU A 85 -7.42 -0.86 -15.78
N GLU A 86 -7.82 -0.65 -14.52
CA GLU A 86 -8.99 -1.29 -13.91
C GLU A 86 -10.27 -1.01 -14.70
N ASN A 87 -10.47 0.24 -15.14
CA ASN A 87 -11.63 0.60 -15.95
C ASN A 87 -11.57 -0.04 -17.35
N GLN A 88 -10.41 -0.09 -17.99
CA GLN A 88 -10.22 -0.74 -19.29
C GLN A 88 -10.42 -2.25 -19.20
N GLU A 89 -9.83 -2.88 -18.19
CA GLU A 89 -9.98 -4.32 -17.93
C GLU A 89 -11.43 -4.66 -17.60
N GLY A 90 -12.07 -3.88 -16.73
CA GLY A 90 -13.50 -3.98 -16.45
C GLY A 90 -14.31 -3.87 -17.74
N SER A 91 -14.02 -2.88 -18.59
CA SER A 91 -14.70 -2.72 -19.87
C SER A 91 -14.50 -3.87 -20.85
N ALA A 92 -13.29 -4.43 -20.90
CA ALA A 92 -12.96 -5.54 -21.77
C ALA A 92 -13.62 -6.85 -21.30
N ARG A 93 -13.76 -7.04 -19.98
CA ARG A 93 -14.38 -8.22 -19.37
C ARG A 93 -15.89 -8.12 -19.22
N ARG A 94 -16.47 -6.91 -19.22
CA ARG A 94 -17.92 -6.67 -19.09
C ARG A 94 -18.76 -7.51 -20.06
N ASN A 95 -18.24 -7.73 -21.27
CA ASN A 95 -18.94 -8.49 -22.30
C ASN A 95 -18.66 -10.00 -22.27
N ASN A 96 -17.86 -10.48 -21.32
CA ASN A 96 -17.48 -11.88 -21.24
C ASN A 96 -18.32 -12.61 -20.18
N ILE A 97 -18.82 -13.77 -20.56
CA ILE A 97 -19.41 -14.74 -19.64
C ILE A 97 -18.48 -15.95 -19.53
N ARG A 98 -18.53 -16.62 -18.38
CA ARG A 98 -17.80 -17.86 -18.14
C ARG A 98 -18.79 -18.98 -17.88
N VAL A 99 -18.65 -20.07 -18.63
CA VAL A 99 -19.45 -21.28 -18.46
C VAL A 99 -18.53 -22.36 -17.88
N VAL A 100 -18.83 -22.81 -16.67
CA VAL A 100 -18.03 -23.81 -15.94
C VAL A 100 -18.69 -25.19 -15.99
N ARG A 101 -17.91 -26.23 -15.68
CA ARG A 101 -18.37 -27.63 -15.59
C ARG A 101 -19.01 -28.18 -16.87
N VAL A 102 -18.58 -27.70 -18.03
CA VAL A 102 -18.95 -28.28 -19.33
C VAL A 102 -17.92 -29.37 -19.66
N PRO A 103 -18.27 -30.67 -19.66
CA PRO A 103 -17.35 -31.74 -20.04
C PRO A 103 -16.68 -31.46 -21.39
N GLU A 104 -15.43 -31.88 -21.53
CA GLU A 104 -14.73 -31.66 -22.80
C GLU A 104 -15.32 -32.58 -23.89
N GLY A 105 -15.58 -32.05 -25.08
CA GLY A 105 -16.06 -32.82 -26.23
C GLY A 105 -17.58 -32.93 -26.40
N ILE A 106 -18.39 -32.54 -25.40
CA ILE A 106 -19.87 -32.55 -25.55
C ILE A 106 -20.40 -31.39 -26.40
N GLU A 107 -19.56 -30.38 -26.61
CA GLU A 107 -19.89 -29.13 -27.31
C GLU A 107 -20.06 -29.33 -28.83
N GLY A 108 -19.62 -30.49 -29.34
CA GLY A 108 -19.64 -30.79 -30.75
C GLY A 108 -18.62 -29.96 -31.55
N PRO A 109 -18.87 -29.73 -32.85
CA PRO A 109 -17.90 -29.10 -33.75
C PRO A 109 -17.74 -27.58 -33.51
N SER A 110 -18.68 -26.93 -32.81
CA SER A 110 -18.67 -25.50 -32.57
C SER A 110 -19.11 -25.16 -31.16
N VAL A 111 -18.15 -24.82 -30.30
CA VAL A 111 -18.39 -24.37 -28.92
C VAL A 111 -19.26 -23.11 -28.89
N ARG A 112 -19.14 -22.25 -29.91
CA ARG A 112 -19.96 -21.05 -30.06
C ARG A 112 -21.44 -21.38 -30.16
N LEU A 113 -21.81 -22.29 -31.07
CA LEU A 113 -23.20 -22.71 -31.25
C LEU A 113 -23.74 -23.40 -30.00
N TYR A 114 -22.91 -24.23 -29.35
CA TYR A 114 -23.28 -24.85 -28.08
C TYR A 114 -23.66 -23.82 -27.01
N VAL A 115 -22.84 -22.77 -26.84
CA VAL A 115 -23.13 -21.69 -25.87
C VAL A 115 -24.38 -20.90 -26.26
N GLU A 116 -24.58 -20.62 -27.55
CA GLU A 116 -25.79 -19.94 -28.03
C GLU A 116 -27.05 -20.73 -27.70
N VAL A 117 -27.08 -22.02 -28.04
CA VAL A 117 -28.20 -22.93 -27.76
C VAL A 117 -28.42 -23.10 -26.25
N LEU A 118 -27.35 -23.24 -25.47
CA LEU A 118 -27.45 -23.34 -24.00
C LEU A 118 -28.19 -22.12 -23.43
N ILE A 119 -27.85 -20.92 -23.90
CA ILE A 119 -28.47 -19.68 -23.43
C ILE A 119 -29.90 -19.55 -23.92
N THR A 120 -30.17 -19.75 -25.21
CA THR A 120 -31.52 -19.56 -25.76
C THR A 120 -32.50 -20.61 -25.26
N ASP A 121 -32.08 -21.87 -25.20
CA ASP A 121 -33.00 -22.99 -25.03
C ASP A 121 -33.13 -23.45 -23.58
N SER A 122 -32.03 -23.41 -22.82
CA SER A 122 -32.02 -23.85 -21.41
C SER A 122 -32.37 -22.71 -20.46
N LEU A 123 -31.79 -21.53 -20.68
CA LEU A 123 -31.95 -20.39 -19.78
C LEU A 123 -33.14 -19.48 -20.15
N ARG A 124 -33.52 -19.45 -21.43
CA ARG A 124 -34.67 -18.70 -21.99
C ARG A 124 -34.86 -17.30 -21.38
N PRO A 125 -33.86 -16.39 -21.45
CA PRO A 125 -33.96 -15.08 -20.80
C PRO A 125 -35.08 -14.25 -21.44
N LYS A 126 -35.99 -13.70 -20.61
CA LYS A 126 -37.16 -12.92 -21.08
C LYS A 126 -36.80 -11.66 -21.88
N ARG A 127 -35.60 -11.10 -21.66
CA ARG A 127 -35.15 -9.82 -22.23
C ARG A 127 -33.98 -9.99 -23.20
N LEU A 128 -33.80 -11.18 -23.74
CA LEU A 128 -32.75 -11.42 -24.72
C LEU A 128 -33.06 -10.68 -26.04
N SER A 129 -32.04 -10.07 -26.65
CA SER A 129 -32.21 -9.41 -27.94
C SER A 129 -32.58 -10.40 -29.04
N LYS A 130 -33.34 -9.92 -30.04
CA LYS A 130 -33.74 -10.74 -31.20
C LYS A 130 -32.56 -11.22 -32.05
N LEU A 131 -31.45 -10.50 -31.98
CA LEU A 131 -30.20 -10.77 -32.70
C LEU A 131 -29.09 -11.18 -31.73
N PHE A 132 -29.45 -11.95 -30.69
CA PHE A 132 -28.48 -12.48 -29.76
C PHE A 132 -27.41 -13.28 -30.53
N THR A 133 -26.15 -12.99 -30.24
CA THR A 133 -25.02 -13.61 -30.90
C THR A 133 -23.84 -13.60 -29.95
N VAL A 134 -23.13 -14.71 -29.92
CA VAL A 134 -21.84 -14.83 -29.26
C VAL A 134 -20.77 -14.40 -30.27
N GLU A 135 -19.94 -13.42 -29.94
CA GLU A 135 -18.90 -12.86 -30.84
C GLU A 135 -17.72 -13.82 -30.97
N GLY A 136 -17.24 -14.33 -29.84
CA GLY A 136 -16.07 -15.21 -29.77
C GLY A 136 -16.16 -16.12 -28.57
N VAL A 137 -15.62 -17.33 -28.73
CA VAL A 137 -15.57 -18.32 -27.66
C VAL A 137 -14.20 -18.95 -27.65
N ASN A 138 -13.62 -19.07 -26.45
CA ASN A 138 -12.41 -19.84 -26.26
C ASN A 138 -12.48 -20.67 -24.97
N ARG A 139 -11.78 -21.81 -24.99
CA ARG A 139 -11.33 -22.48 -23.78
C ARG A 139 -9.87 -22.06 -23.58
N PRO A 140 -9.52 -21.35 -22.49
CA PRO A 140 -8.16 -20.89 -22.28
C PRO A 140 -7.20 -22.10 -22.26
N PRO A 141 -6.04 -21.99 -22.93
CA PRO A 141 -5.04 -23.04 -22.89
C PRO A 141 -4.40 -23.07 -21.51
N VAL A 142 -4.58 -24.17 -20.78
CA VAL A 142 -3.79 -24.47 -19.58
C VAL A 142 -2.84 -25.61 -19.94
N LEU A 143 -1.64 -25.59 -19.34
CA LEU A 143 -0.69 -26.70 -19.28
C LEU A 143 -1.40 -28.06 -19.06
N PRO A 144 -0.83 -29.18 -19.55
CA PRO A 144 -1.57 -30.40 -19.88
C PRO A 144 -2.51 -30.84 -18.77
N LEU A 145 -3.79 -31.07 -19.13
CA LEU A 145 -4.81 -31.60 -18.22
C LEU A 145 -4.30 -32.91 -17.65
N ARG A 146 -4.05 -32.94 -16.33
CA ARG A 146 -3.81 -34.20 -15.62
C ARG A 146 -5.06 -35.07 -15.79
N PRO A 147 -4.93 -36.40 -15.97
CA PRO A 147 -6.07 -37.30 -15.93
C PRO A 147 -6.88 -37.08 -14.65
N GLY A 148 -8.17 -36.76 -14.79
CA GLY A 148 -9.06 -36.41 -13.67
C GLY A 148 -9.12 -34.92 -13.29
N ALA A 149 -8.44 -34.03 -14.02
CA ALA A 149 -8.60 -32.59 -13.85
C ALA A 149 -10.04 -32.12 -14.19
N PRO A 150 -10.55 -31.07 -13.52
CA PRO A 150 -11.88 -30.54 -13.82
C PRO A 150 -11.97 -30.00 -15.27
N PRO A 151 -13.15 -30.05 -15.91
CA PRO A 151 -13.32 -29.53 -17.27
C PRO A 151 -12.98 -28.04 -17.35
N ARG A 152 -12.31 -27.61 -18.43
CA ARG A 152 -11.97 -26.20 -18.63
C ARG A 152 -13.19 -25.31 -18.76
N THR A 153 -13.09 -24.12 -18.17
CA THR A 153 -14.08 -23.06 -18.33
C THR A 153 -14.11 -22.57 -19.77
N ILE A 154 -15.30 -22.36 -20.30
CA ILE A 154 -15.51 -21.68 -21.58
C ILE A 154 -15.66 -20.20 -21.30
N ILE A 155 -14.88 -19.36 -21.96
CA ILE A 155 -15.06 -17.91 -21.93
C ILE A 155 -15.71 -17.52 -23.25
N ALA A 156 -16.93 -16.98 -23.17
CA ALA A 156 -17.69 -16.53 -24.33
C ALA A 156 -17.92 -15.02 -24.24
N ARG A 157 -17.63 -14.31 -25.32
CA ARG A 157 -17.87 -12.88 -25.45
C ARG A 157 -19.22 -12.66 -26.13
N ILE A 158 -20.13 -11.97 -25.44
CA ILE A 158 -21.44 -11.62 -25.96
C ILE A 158 -21.35 -10.30 -26.70
N PHE A 159 -21.98 -10.22 -27.87
CA PHE A 159 -21.94 -9.03 -28.70
C PHE A 159 -22.55 -7.79 -28.00
N ASN A 160 -23.68 -7.97 -27.32
CA ASN A 160 -24.40 -6.90 -26.65
C ASN A 160 -24.36 -7.03 -25.12
N PHE A 161 -23.90 -5.98 -24.45
CA PHE A 161 -23.81 -5.96 -22.99
C PHE A 161 -25.17 -6.10 -22.29
N ARG A 162 -26.27 -5.62 -22.90
CA ARG A 162 -27.62 -5.72 -22.31
C ARG A 162 -28.10 -7.16 -22.20
N ASP A 163 -27.65 -8.01 -23.12
CA ASP A 163 -27.99 -9.43 -23.12
C ASP A 163 -27.33 -10.14 -21.94
N ILE A 164 -26.16 -9.68 -21.49
CA ILE A 164 -25.48 -10.24 -20.32
C ILE A 164 -26.29 -10.03 -19.06
N ASP A 165 -26.79 -8.82 -18.81
CA ASP A 165 -27.63 -8.58 -17.63
C ASP A 165 -28.87 -9.48 -17.63
N ALA A 166 -29.49 -9.68 -18.80
CA ALA A 166 -30.63 -10.58 -18.95
C ALA A 166 -30.26 -12.04 -18.68
N ILE A 167 -29.13 -12.50 -19.21
CA ILE A 167 -28.56 -13.84 -18.97
C ILE A 167 -28.27 -14.02 -17.48
N LEU A 168 -27.53 -13.10 -16.86
CA LEU A 168 -27.17 -13.18 -15.44
C LEU A 168 -28.39 -13.17 -14.52
N GLN A 169 -29.40 -12.36 -14.83
CA GLN A 169 -30.66 -12.36 -14.09
C GLN A 169 -31.41 -13.69 -14.25
N ALA A 170 -31.49 -14.22 -15.47
CA ALA A 170 -32.14 -15.49 -15.73
C ALA A 170 -31.41 -16.65 -15.02
N THR A 171 -30.08 -16.66 -15.02
CA THR A 171 -29.27 -17.63 -14.28
C THR A 171 -29.54 -17.59 -12.78
N ARG A 172 -29.56 -16.40 -12.18
CA ARG A 172 -29.88 -16.25 -10.75
C ARG A 172 -31.31 -16.71 -10.43
N ALA A 173 -32.25 -16.51 -11.34
CA ALA A 173 -33.64 -16.92 -11.17
C ALA A 173 -33.86 -18.42 -11.35
N HIS A 174 -33.09 -19.08 -12.22
CA HIS A 174 -33.21 -20.50 -12.51
C HIS A 174 -32.60 -21.43 -11.45
N GLY A 175 -31.79 -20.91 -10.53
CA GLY A 175 -31.10 -21.75 -9.54
C GLY A 175 -29.99 -22.61 -10.17
N GLU A 176 -29.73 -23.80 -9.61
CA GLU A 176 -28.76 -24.75 -10.15
C GLU A 176 -29.19 -25.23 -11.55
N LEU A 177 -28.69 -24.56 -12.58
CA LEU A 177 -28.60 -25.16 -13.90
C LEU A 177 -27.59 -26.31 -13.80
N ASN A 178 -27.91 -27.46 -14.40
CA ASN A 178 -27.04 -28.64 -14.45
C ASN A 178 -25.60 -28.32 -14.93
N HIS A 179 -25.40 -27.16 -15.57
CA HIS A 179 -24.10 -26.58 -15.94
C HIS A 179 -24.06 -25.12 -15.45
N ALA A 180 -23.65 -24.92 -14.20
CA ALA A 180 -23.79 -23.65 -13.49
C ALA A 180 -23.07 -22.48 -14.19
N MET A 181 -23.83 -21.52 -14.71
CA MET A 181 -23.34 -20.16 -14.97
C MET A 181 -23.33 -19.41 -13.63
N LEU A 182 -22.29 -18.64 -13.31
CA LEU A 182 -21.99 -18.34 -11.90
C LEU A 182 -21.26 -17.02 -11.71
N TYR A 183 -21.90 -15.87 -11.90
CA TYR A 183 -21.20 -14.58 -11.91
C TYR A 183 -20.76 -14.08 -10.51
N ASP A 184 -19.44 -13.96 -10.29
CA ASP A 184 -18.77 -13.29 -9.17
C ASP A 184 -18.46 -11.82 -9.54
N ALA A 185 -19.21 -10.91 -8.93
CA ALA A 185 -19.10 -9.47 -9.13
C ALA A 185 -17.81 -8.86 -8.55
N ALA A 186 -17.08 -9.58 -7.68
CA ALA A 186 -15.84 -9.09 -7.07
C ALA A 186 -14.59 -9.36 -7.94
N ARG A 187 -14.66 -10.30 -8.87
CA ARG A 187 -13.54 -10.69 -9.76
C ARG A 187 -13.84 -10.52 -11.26
N GLY A 188 -15.10 -10.29 -11.64
CA GLY A 188 -15.52 -10.39 -13.04
C GLY A 188 -15.34 -11.82 -13.58
N GLU A 189 -15.48 -12.81 -12.69
CA GLU A 189 -15.23 -14.22 -12.97
C GLU A 189 -16.39 -15.08 -12.46
N VAL A 190 -16.32 -16.39 -12.67
CA VAL A 190 -17.34 -17.35 -12.27
C VAL A 190 -16.67 -18.48 -11.49
N VAL A 191 -16.86 -18.51 -10.17
CA VAL A 191 -16.19 -19.48 -9.27
C VAL A 191 -17.23 -20.17 -8.40
N TRP A 192 -17.31 -21.49 -8.48
CA TRP A 192 -17.83 -22.31 -7.38
C TRP A 192 -16.64 -22.98 -6.70
N GLU A 193 -16.47 -22.69 -5.42
CA GLU A 193 -15.77 -23.57 -4.50
C GLU A 193 -16.79 -24.64 -4.09
N GLY A 194 -16.58 -25.87 -4.56
CA GLY A 194 -17.37 -27.02 -4.12
C GLY A 194 -17.21 -27.19 -2.63
N LEU A 195 -18.31 -27.08 -1.89
CA LEU A 195 -18.49 -27.77 -0.62
C LEU A 195 -18.27 -29.26 -0.90
N GLN A 196 -17.03 -29.69 -0.72
CA GLN A 196 -16.75 -31.05 -0.28
C GLN A 196 -17.42 -31.16 1.10
N GLU A 197 -18.30 -32.13 1.27
CA GLU A 197 -18.92 -32.48 2.54
C GLU A 197 -17.84 -32.48 3.65
N ARG A 198 -17.88 -31.47 4.51
CA ARG A 198 -17.42 -31.66 5.88
C ARG A 198 -18.57 -32.34 6.61
N GLU A 199 -18.58 -33.67 6.54
CA GLU A 199 -19.09 -34.47 7.64
C GLU A 199 -18.35 -34.04 8.91
N THR A 200 -18.96 -33.15 9.68
CA THR A 200 -18.99 -33.15 11.15
C THR A 200 -19.93 -32.03 11.58
N GLY A 201 -21.03 -32.41 12.21
CA GLY A 201 -22.20 -31.56 12.39
C GLY A 201 -22.06 -30.45 13.43
N ALA A 202 -22.89 -29.42 13.24
CA ALA A 202 -23.62 -28.72 14.29
C ALA A 202 -24.66 -27.84 13.60
N VAL A 203 -25.91 -28.29 13.66
CA VAL A 203 -27.08 -27.47 13.36
C VAL A 203 -27.21 -26.44 14.47
N THR A 204 -27.22 -25.15 14.13
CA THR A 204 -28.02 -24.19 14.89
C THR A 204 -28.74 -23.26 13.93
N ARG A 205 -30.04 -23.49 13.80
CA ARG A 205 -31.04 -22.51 13.38
C ARG A 205 -30.91 -21.27 14.26
N LEU A 206 -30.96 -20.09 13.65
CA LEU A 206 -31.68 -18.96 14.21
C LEU A 206 -32.51 -18.35 13.08
N ASP A 207 -33.81 -18.56 13.18
CA ASP A 207 -34.83 -17.97 12.34
C ASP A 207 -35.00 -16.48 12.69
N GLY A 208 -35.28 -15.66 11.67
CA GLY A 208 -36.07 -14.43 11.82
C GLY A 208 -35.29 -13.14 12.07
N GLU A 209 -35.13 -12.34 11.01
CA GLU A 209 -35.87 -11.07 10.88
C GLU A 209 -35.63 -10.48 9.48
N GLY A 210 -36.72 -10.28 8.74
CA GLY A 210 -36.68 -9.72 7.40
C GLY A 210 -36.55 -8.21 7.43
N LEU A 211 -35.77 -7.66 6.51
CA LEU A 211 -35.91 -6.29 6.01
C LEU A 211 -35.31 -6.24 4.59
N THR A 212 -36.19 -6.26 3.60
CA THR A 212 -35.92 -5.65 2.30
C THR A 212 -35.61 -4.18 2.52
N HIS A 213 -34.57 -3.62 1.91
CA HIS A 213 -34.57 -2.31 1.23
C HIS A 213 -33.27 -2.18 0.45
N GLY A 214 -33.39 -1.74 -0.80
CA GLY A 214 -32.25 -1.53 -1.67
C GLY A 214 -31.51 -0.23 -1.40
N ARG A 215 -30.46 -0.09 -2.21
CA ARG A 215 -29.72 1.12 -2.59
C ARG A 215 -28.37 1.32 -1.88
N THR A 216 -27.44 1.62 -2.77
CA THR A 216 -26.07 2.09 -2.64
C THR A 216 -25.90 3.15 -1.55
N ASP A 217 -24.97 2.92 -0.63
CA ASP A 217 -24.03 3.94 -0.20
C ASP A 217 -22.78 3.28 0.40
N ARG A 218 -21.58 3.61 -0.09
CA ARG A 218 -20.31 3.26 0.56
C ARG A 218 -19.69 4.54 1.07
N SER A 219 -20.24 5.08 2.15
CA SER A 219 -19.51 5.95 3.04
C SER A 219 -18.69 5.07 4.00
N HIS A 220 -17.36 5.17 3.91
CA HIS A 220 -16.46 4.65 4.94
C HIS A 220 -16.41 5.67 6.09
N PRO A 221 -16.59 5.26 7.36
CA PRO A 221 -16.10 6.03 8.50
C PRO A 221 -14.77 5.42 8.96
N TRP A 222 -13.68 6.15 8.76
CA TRP A 222 -12.45 5.95 9.53
C TRP A 222 -12.49 6.84 10.77
N GLY A 223 -12.21 6.24 11.92
CA GLY A 223 -12.10 6.85 13.24
C GLY A 223 -12.74 5.90 14.24
N HIS A 224 -12.14 5.52 15.35
CA HIS A 224 -10.88 5.87 16.02
C HIS A 224 -10.81 4.81 17.13
N ASP A 225 -9.64 4.27 17.46
CA ASP A 225 -9.42 3.83 18.84
C ASP A 225 -8.02 4.26 19.27
N MET A 226 -8.03 5.28 20.12
CA MET A 226 -6.92 5.73 20.94
C MET A 226 -6.88 4.84 22.18
N GLU A 227 -5.83 4.04 22.33
CA GLU A 227 -5.48 3.48 23.62
C GLU A 227 -4.47 4.40 24.31
N HIS A 228 -4.92 4.99 25.42
CA HIS A 228 -4.10 5.69 26.39
C HIS A 228 -3.36 4.66 27.26
N GLU A 229 -2.05 4.56 27.11
CA GLU A 229 -1.18 3.96 28.14
C GLU A 229 -0.23 5.03 28.70
N GLN A 230 -0.31 5.17 30.02
CA GLN A 230 0.40 6.13 30.86
C GLN A 230 1.88 5.75 30.99
N PHE A 231 2.79 6.69 30.67
CA PHE A 231 4.18 6.63 31.13
C PHE A 231 4.62 7.98 31.69
N GLY A 232 4.90 7.97 33.00
CA GLY A 232 6.06 8.62 33.67
C GLY A 232 6.23 10.14 33.59
N GLN A 233 5.96 10.83 34.71
CA GLN A 233 6.45 12.18 34.99
C GLN A 233 7.96 12.20 35.30
N PRO A 234 8.68 13.30 35.01
CA PRO A 234 10.08 13.47 35.38
C PRO A 234 10.25 14.11 36.77
N HIS A 235 11.35 13.74 37.43
CA HIS A 235 12.01 14.52 38.48
C HIS A 235 13.22 15.24 37.90
#